data_AF-A0A3D8WYN1-F1
#
_entry.id   AF-A0A3D8WYN1-F1
#
_cell.length_a   1.000
_cell.length_b   1.000
_cell.length_c   1.000
_cell.angle_alpha   90.00
_cell.angle_beta   90.00
_cell.angle_gamma   90.00
#
_symmetry.space_group_name_H-M   'P 1'
#
loop_
_entity.id
_entity.type
_entity.pdbx_description
1 polymer ?
#
loop_
_entity_poly.entity_id
_entity_poly.type
_entity_poly.pdbx_seq_one_letter_code
_entity_poly.pdbx_strand_id
1 'polypeptide(L)'
;MKQYKDWEKLSTKELCARFSIGPSAFKRKQQREAALKRKVEPTHHYREVKEGKSNFYYIKPKGGLISILNCSIGKRDIDVIETILKVIIQRKHVPVQPVYAKLAGVTQSAISGYVTFLKENNIIIPPVTIPQYVLDEKEKTGEILSKRERKEGNRIYYDITADGSYKLLDEDTQAQIHDMYTKNWGFEYATQVYPLQQEYGIKGQDIKGVIGNIDRLIWQKINKTFGLNNGKRITEPEINPDIAKELTEYFKMAS
;
A
#
# COMPACT_ATOMS: atom_id res chain seq x y z
N MET A 1 -27.47 23.81 24.52
CA MET A 1 -26.37 23.20 23.73
C MET A 1 -26.74 21.81 23.22
N LYS A 2 -27.75 21.68 22.33
CA LYS A 2 -28.17 20.37 21.73
C LYS A 2 -27.70 20.18 20.28
N GLN A 3 -27.07 21.17 19.67
CA GLN A 3 -26.99 21.27 18.20
C GLN A 3 -25.85 20.46 17.53
N TYR A 4 -24.88 19.93 18.29
CA TYR A 4 -23.72 19.19 17.75
C TYR A 4 -23.36 17.96 18.59
N LYS A 5 -24.35 17.32 19.22
CA LYS A 5 -24.12 16.25 20.21
C LYS A 5 -23.36 15.05 19.63
N ASP A 6 -23.54 14.78 18.33
CA ASP A 6 -22.93 13.66 17.62
C ASP A 6 -21.74 14.11 16.74
N TRP A 7 -21.24 15.33 16.93
CA TRP A 7 -20.09 15.86 16.19
C TRP A 7 -18.87 15.82 17.09
N GLU A 8 -17.74 15.42 16.52
CA GLU A 8 -16.48 15.39 17.24
C GLU A 8 -16.01 16.82 17.50
N LYS A 9 -15.67 17.11 18.75
CA LYS A 9 -15.18 18.42 19.18
C LYS A 9 -13.65 18.42 19.21
N LEU A 10 -13.04 19.28 18.39
CA LEU A 10 -11.59 19.44 18.31
C LEU A 10 -11.17 20.86 18.70
N SER A 11 -10.04 20.97 19.39
CA SER A 11 -9.28 22.21 19.54
C SER A 11 -8.62 22.60 18.21
N THR A 12 -8.15 23.85 18.11
CA THR A 12 -7.39 24.31 16.93
C THR A 12 -6.15 23.44 16.70
N LYS A 13 -5.46 23.02 17.77
CA LYS A 13 -4.25 22.19 17.68
C LYS A 13 -4.54 20.80 17.13
N GLU A 14 -5.58 20.15 17.63
CA GLU A 14 -6.00 18.81 17.17
C GLU A 14 -6.48 18.85 15.72
N LEU A 15 -7.26 19.87 15.35
CA LEU A 15 -7.69 20.06 13.97
C LEU A 15 -6.49 20.28 13.02
N CYS A 16 -5.52 21.10 13.43
CA CYS A 16 -4.30 21.34 12.65
C CYS A 16 -3.50 20.05 12.43
N ALA A 17 -3.35 19.24 13.47
CA ALA A 17 -2.65 17.96 13.38
C ALA A 17 -3.39 17.00 12.43
N ARG A 18 -4.70 16.82 12.61
CA ARG A 18 -5.49 15.86 11.84
C ARG A 18 -5.62 16.20 10.37
N PHE A 19 -5.80 17.47 10.03
CA PHE A 19 -6.00 17.91 8.64
C PHE A 19 -4.72 18.46 8.00
N SER A 20 -3.58 18.29 8.68
CA SER A 20 -2.27 18.80 8.29
C SER A 20 -2.33 20.27 7.85
N ILE A 21 -2.93 21.11 8.71
CA ILE A 21 -3.04 22.55 8.52
C ILE A 21 -1.99 23.23 9.38
N GLY A 22 -1.19 24.10 8.77
CA GLY A 22 -0.21 24.90 9.52
C GLY A 22 -0.90 25.83 10.54
N PRO A 23 -0.45 25.91 11.80
CA PRO A 23 -1.06 26.78 12.81
C PRO A 23 -1.12 28.26 12.40
N SER A 24 -0.22 28.71 11.53
CA SER A 24 -0.19 30.08 10.99
C SER A 24 -1.45 30.43 10.21
N ALA A 25 -2.12 29.47 9.57
CA ALA A 25 -3.37 29.70 8.83
C ALA A 25 -4.50 30.21 9.73
N PHE A 26 -4.47 29.90 11.03
CA PHE A 26 -5.48 30.30 11.99
C PHE A 26 -5.29 31.72 12.54
N LYS A 27 -4.19 32.40 12.20
CA LYS A 27 -3.92 33.79 12.62
C LYS A 27 -4.81 34.81 11.91
N ARG A 28 -5.23 34.56 10.67
CA ARG A 28 -6.06 35.47 9.86
C ARG A 28 -7.34 34.77 9.40
N LYS A 29 -8.50 35.43 9.52
CA LYS A 29 -9.81 34.86 9.19
C LYS A 29 -9.87 34.29 7.75
N GLN A 30 -9.43 35.07 6.76
CA GLN A 30 -9.46 34.65 5.36
C GLN A 30 -8.57 33.42 5.07
N GLN A 31 -7.38 33.35 5.69
CA GLN A 31 -6.49 32.20 5.54
C GLN A 31 -7.07 30.96 6.22
N ARG A 32 -7.70 31.14 7.39
CA ARG A 32 -8.38 30.08 8.11
C ARG A 32 -9.52 29.50 7.29
N GLU A 33 -10.42 30.34 6.78
CA GLU A 33 -11.56 29.91 5.96
C GLU A 33 -11.10 29.18 4.70
N ALA A 34 -10.08 29.70 4.00
CA ALA A 34 -9.49 29.04 2.84
C ALA A 34 -8.87 27.67 3.19
N ALA A 35 -8.19 27.57 4.34
CA ALA A 35 -7.62 26.30 4.80
C ALA A 35 -8.71 25.29 5.15
N LEU A 36 -9.74 25.69 5.90
CA LEU A 36 -10.88 24.83 6.25
C LEU A 36 -11.61 24.34 5.01
N LYS A 37 -11.90 25.24 4.06
CA LYS A 37 -12.54 24.90 2.77
C LYS A 37 -11.71 23.93 1.93
N ARG A 38 -10.38 24.06 1.95
CA ARG A 38 -9.48 23.22 1.16
C ARG A 38 -9.16 21.87 1.82
N LYS A 39 -9.14 21.81 3.15
CA LYS A 39 -8.59 20.67 3.91
C LYS A 39 -9.63 19.93 4.73
N VAL A 40 -10.63 20.61 5.26
CA VAL A 40 -11.66 20.02 6.14
C VAL A 40 -12.94 19.77 5.35
N GLU A 41 -13.46 20.79 4.66
CA GLU A 41 -14.73 20.71 3.93
C GLU A 41 -14.81 19.57 2.89
N PRO A 42 -13.74 19.17 2.18
CA PRO A 42 -13.82 18.05 1.24
C PRO A 42 -14.22 16.74 1.93
N THR A 43 -13.86 16.55 3.19
CA THR A 43 -14.08 15.28 3.90
C THR A 43 -15.05 15.38 5.08
N HIS A 44 -15.26 16.57 5.64
CA HIS A 44 -16.06 16.75 6.84
C HIS A 44 -16.97 17.97 6.69
N HIS A 45 -18.18 17.87 7.23
CA HIS A 45 -18.91 19.06 7.67
C HIS A 45 -18.18 19.64 8.88
N TYR A 46 -18.06 20.97 8.95
CA TYR A 46 -17.42 21.62 10.08
C TYR A 46 -18.21 22.84 10.56
N ARG A 47 -18.12 23.12 11.86
CA ARG A 47 -18.64 24.34 12.49
C ARG A 47 -17.62 24.87 13.49
N GLU A 48 -17.21 26.12 13.31
CA GLU A 48 -16.43 26.86 14.30
C GLU A 48 -17.39 27.41 15.38
N VAL A 49 -17.11 27.12 16.64
CA VAL A 49 -17.85 27.61 17.81
C VAL A 49 -16.87 28.22 18.80
N LYS A 50 -17.15 29.45 19.24
CA LYS A 50 -16.36 30.12 20.27
C LYS A 50 -16.92 29.75 21.65
N GLU A 51 -16.08 29.15 22.49
CA GLU A 51 -16.42 28.84 23.88
C GLU A 51 -15.42 29.54 24.81
N GLY A 52 -15.89 30.59 25.49
CA GLY A 52 -15.03 31.45 26.28
C GLY A 52 -13.96 32.15 25.44
N LYS A 53 -12.68 31.94 25.80
CA LYS A 53 -11.52 32.52 25.11
C LYS A 53 -10.99 31.66 23.95
N SER A 54 -11.54 30.46 23.74
CA SER A 54 -11.03 29.48 22.79
C SER A 54 -12.02 29.19 21.68
N ASN A 55 -11.51 28.90 20.48
CA ASN A 55 -12.30 28.39 19.36
C ASN A 55 -12.22 26.87 19.31
N PHE A 56 -13.37 26.22 19.22
CA PHE A 56 -13.51 24.79 18.98
C PHE A 56 -14.14 24.54 17.61
N TYR A 57 -13.79 23.40 17.03
CA TYR A 57 -14.30 22.96 15.75
C TYR A 57 -15.05 21.66 15.95
N TYR A 58 -16.34 21.72 15.69
CA TYR A 58 -17.18 20.54 15.61
C TYR A 58 -17.08 20.01 14.19
N ILE A 59 -16.69 18.75 14.04
CA ILE A 59 -16.60 18.10 12.73
C ILE A 59 -17.46 16.83 12.68
N LYS A 60 -17.98 16.54 11.49
CA LYS A 60 -18.66 15.27 11.20
C LYS A 60 -18.22 14.81 9.81
N PRO A 61 -17.69 13.58 9.65
CA PRO A 61 -17.33 13.08 8.33
C PRO A 61 -18.52 13.14 7.38
N LYS A 62 -18.26 13.47 6.12
CA LYS A 62 -19.19 13.18 5.05
C LYS A 62 -19.25 11.65 4.95
N GLY A 63 -20.46 11.07 4.94
CA GLY A 63 -20.63 9.61 4.96
C GLY A 63 -20.00 8.90 3.75
N GLY A 64 -20.12 7.58 3.70
CA GLY A 64 -19.55 6.76 2.64
C GLY A 64 -18.05 6.51 2.83
N LEU A 65 -17.28 6.40 1.74
CA LEU A 65 -15.85 6.08 1.82
C LEU A 65 -15.07 7.09 2.69
N ILE A 66 -15.44 8.36 2.63
CA ILE A 66 -14.77 9.45 3.34
C ILE A 66 -14.80 9.22 4.87
N SER A 67 -15.92 8.75 5.41
CA SER A 67 -16.02 8.46 6.85
C SER A 67 -15.11 7.32 7.27
N ILE A 68 -14.95 6.31 6.40
CA ILE A 68 -14.10 5.14 6.67
C ILE A 68 -12.62 5.51 6.62
N LEU A 69 -12.21 6.34 5.64
CA LEU A 69 -10.82 6.81 5.53
C LEU A 69 -10.40 7.70 6.71
N ASN A 70 -11.36 8.41 7.30
CA ASN A 70 -11.21 9.24 8.50
C ASN A 70 -10.02 10.25 8.46
N CYS A 71 -9.62 10.68 7.27
CA CYS A 71 -8.50 11.60 7.05
C CYS A 71 -8.82 12.68 6.01
N SER A 72 -7.93 13.65 5.85
CA SER A 72 -8.07 14.69 4.81
C SER A 72 -7.51 14.20 3.47
N ILE A 73 -8.38 13.95 2.49
CA ILE A 73 -7.92 13.60 1.13
C ILE A 73 -7.39 14.83 0.36
N GLY A 74 -7.71 16.04 0.82
CA GLY A 74 -7.28 17.30 0.21
C GLY A 74 -7.94 17.54 -1.15
N LYS A 75 -7.12 17.67 -2.20
CA LYS A 75 -7.59 17.84 -3.59
C LYS A 75 -7.68 16.51 -4.37
N ARG A 76 -7.45 15.39 -3.69
CA ARG A 76 -7.48 14.06 -4.31
C ARG A 76 -8.91 13.68 -4.66
N ASP A 77 -9.06 13.03 -5.78
CA ASP A 77 -10.32 12.47 -6.23
C ASP A 77 -10.67 11.22 -5.40
N ILE A 78 -11.87 11.21 -4.82
CA ILE A 78 -12.34 10.11 -3.99
C ILE A 78 -12.60 8.86 -4.84
N ASP A 79 -13.00 9.01 -6.10
CA ASP A 79 -13.33 7.88 -6.99
C ASP A 79 -12.06 7.11 -7.40
N VAL A 80 -10.93 7.82 -7.51
CA VAL A 80 -9.62 7.20 -7.74
C VAL A 80 -9.16 6.43 -6.50
N ILE A 81 -9.35 6.99 -5.30
CA ILE A 81 -9.06 6.29 -4.04
C ILE A 81 -9.93 5.04 -3.92
N GLU A 82 -11.22 5.18 -4.20
CA GLU A 82 -12.19 4.11 -4.20
C GLU A 82 -11.76 2.97 -5.13
N THR A 83 -11.38 3.30 -6.36
CA THR A 83 -10.90 2.32 -7.35
C THR A 83 -9.69 1.54 -6.85
N ILE A 84 -8.70 2.23 -6.27
CA ILE A 84 -7.49 1.57 -5.73
C ILE A 84 -7.86 0.61 -4.60
N LEU A 85 -8.65 1.05 -3.63
CA LEU A 85 -9.06 0.23 -2.49
C LEU A 85 -9.92 -0.96 -2.91
N LYS A 86 -10.83 -0.75 -3.87
CA LYS A 86 -11.69 -1.79 -4.43
C LYS A 86 -10.87 -2.89 -5.11
N VAL A 87 -9.83 -2.53 -5.88
CA VAL A 87 -8.94 -3.52 -6.51
C VAL A 87 -8.21 -4.37 -5.45
N ILE A 88 -7.71 -3.74 -4.38
CA ILE A 88 -7.00 -4.45 -3.30
C ILE A 88 -7.95 -5.40 -2.58
N ILE A 89 -9.16 -4.95 -2.22
CA ILE A 89 -10.12 -5.75 -1.45
C ILE A 89 -10.74 -6.87 -2.27
N GLN A 90 -11.14 -6.60 -3.52
CA GLN A 90 -11.85 -7.59 -4.33
C GLN A 90 -10.92 -8.62 -4.97
N ARG A 91 -9.61 -8.34 -5.08
CA ARG A 91 -8.58 -9.26 -5.63
C ARG A 91 -8.87 -9.76 -7.05
N LYS A 92 -9.74 -9.10 -7.80
CA LYS A 92 -10.09 -9.45 -9.19
C LYS A 92 -9.08 -8.95 -10.22
N HIS A 93 -8.27 -7.96 -9.85
CA HIS A 93 -7.29 -7.33 -10.73
C HIS A 93 -5.91 -7.28 -10.07
N VAL A 94 -4.87 -7.22 -10.89
CA VAL A 94 -3.48 -7.10 -10.41
C VAL A 94 -3.29 -5.72 -9.76
N PRO A 95 -2.82 -5.64 -8.50
CA PRO A 95 -2.76 -4.39 -7.74
C PRO A 95 -1.54 -3.53 -8.10
N VAL A 96 -1.46 -3.07 -9.36
CA VAL A 96 -0.33 -2.28 -9.91
C VAL A 96 -0.80 -0.94 -10.50
N GLN A 97 0.09 0.05 -10.50
CA GLN A 97 -0.23 1.41 -10.97
C GLN A 97 -0.88 1.48 -12.36
N PRO A 98 -0.42 0.72 -13.37
CA PRO A 98 -1.05 0.71 -14.69
C PRO A 98 -2.51 0.23 -14.69
N VAL A 99 -2.83 -0.73 -13.83
CA VAL A 99 -4.19 -1.27 -13.70
C VAL A 99 -5.09 -0.26 -12.99
N TYR A 100 -4.62 0.33 -11.88
CA TYR A 100 -5.35 1.40 -11.20
C TYR A 100 -5.64 2.58 -12.14
N ALA A 101 -4.64 3.01 -12.91
CA ALA A 101 -4.73 4.11 -13.86
C ALA A 101 -5.80 3.83 -14.93
N LYS A 102 -5.78 2.62 -15.51
CA LYS A 102 -6.76 2.19 -16.52
C LYS A 102 -8.18 2.16 -15.96
N LEU A 103 -8.37 1.61 -14.76
CA LEU A 103 -9.70 1.49 -14.14
C LEU A 103 -10.27 2.85 -13.70
N ALA A 104 -9.42 3.75 -13.22
CA ALA A 104 -9.81 5.07 -12.73
C ALA A 104 -9.84 6.15 -13.83
N GLY A 105 -9.42 5.84 -15.06
CA GLY A 105 -9.37 6.81 -16.16
C GLY A 105 -8.35 7.95 -15.97
N VAL A 106 -7.24 7.68 -15.27
CA VAL A 106 -6.19 8.68 -14.97
C VAL A 106 -4.81 8.22 -15.43
N THR A 107 -3.81 9.10 -15.39
CA THR A 107 -2.42 8.75 -15.74
C THR A 107 -1.75 7.91 -14.65
N GLN A 108 -0.80 7.05 -15.03
CA GLN A 108 -0.04 6.24 -14.08
C GLN A 108 0.71 7.09 -13.05
N SER A 109 1.27 8.23 -13.49
CA SER A 109 1.97 9.16 -12.60
C SER A 109 1.06 9.73 -11.52
N ALA A 110 -0.22 9.99 -11.83
CA ALA A 110 -1.18 10.46 -10.85
C ALA A 110 -1.40 9.41 -9.75
N ILE A 111 -1.57 8.14 -10.11
CA ILE A 111 -1.77 7.02 -9.17
C ILE A 111 -0.67 6.93 -8.11
N SER A 112 0.59 7.22 -8.47
CA SER A 112 1.68 7.21 -7.49
C SER A 112 1.40 8.14 -6.29
N GLY A 113 0.83 9.32 -6.53
CA GLY A 113 0.47 10.27 -5.47
C GLY A 113 -0.71 9.81 -4.60
N TYR A 114 -1.61 8.98 -5.14
CA TYR A 114 -2.69 8.35 -4.38
C TYR A 114 -2.19 7.19 -3.53
N VAL A 115 -1.38 6.29 -4.09
CA VAL A 115 -0.81 5.16 -3.34
C VAL A 115 0.09 5.64 -2.20
N THR A 116 0.91 6.67 -2.42
CA THR A 116 1.71 7.29 -1.34
C THR A 116 0.81 7.85 -0.25
N PHE A 117 -0.25 8.56 -0.60
CA PHE A 117 -1.21 9.08 0.37
C PHE A 117 -1.85 7.99 1.23
N LEU A 118 -2.28 6.89 0.62
CA LEU A 118 -2.90 5.77 1.34
C LEU A 118 -1.91 5.12 2.31
N LYS A 119 -0.62 5.07 1.96
CA LYS A 119 0.43 4.58 2.86
C LYS A 119 0.74 5.54 4.00
N GLU A 120 0.88 6.83 3.71
CA GLU A 120 1.17 7.88 4.69
C GLU A 120 0.05 8.03 5.74
N ASN A 121 -1.19 7.70 5.37
CA ASN A 121 -2.35 7.75 6.26
C ASN A 121 -2.69 6.39 6.88
N ASN A 122 -1.78 5.40 6.80
CA ASN A 122 -1.97 4.05 7.35
C ASN A 122 -3.29 3.39 6.88
N ILE A 123 -3.70 3.65 5.64
CA ILE A 123 -4.83 2.96 4.99
C ILE A 123 -4.33 1.69 4.32
N ILE A 124 -3.19 1.79 3.62
CA ILE A 124 -2.41 0.64 3.14
C ILE A 124 -1.17 0.53 4.01
N ILE A 125 -1.01 -0.60 4.71
CA ILE A 125 0.11 -0.80 5.61
C ILE A 125 1.30 -1.45 4.89
N PRO A 126 2.54 -1.12 5.29
CA PRO A 126 3.70 -1.83 4.77
C PRO A 126 3.70 -3.28 5.29
N PRO A 127 4.17 -4.23 4.48
CA PRO A 127 4.31 -5.62 4.93
C PRO A 127 5.34 -5.70 6.07
N VAL A 128 5.06 -6.56 7.06
CA VAL A 128 5.99 -6.88 8.14
C VAL A 128 7.24 -7.52 7.55
N THR A 129 8.40 -7.28 8.17
CA THR A 129 9.67 -7.91 7.76
C THR A 129 10.11 -8.88 8.84
N ILE A 130 10.30 -10.14 8.44
CA ILE A 130 10.67 -11.24 9.33
C ILE A 130 12.01 -11.86 8.90
N PRO A 131 12.80 -12.42 9.85
CA PRO A 131 13.95 -13.21 9.50
C PRO A 131 13.52 -14.50 8.78
N GLN A 132 14.19 -14.82 7.67
CA GLN A 132 14.08 -16.08 6.96
C GLN A 132 15.40 -16.82 7.04
N TYR A 133 15.32 -18.09 7.44
CA TYR A 133 16.43 -19.02 7.47
C TYR A 133 16.37 -19.91 6.23
N VAL A 134 17.50 -20.07 5.55
CA VAL A 134 17.67 -21.04 4.46
C VAL A 134 18.41 -22.23 5.06
N LEU A 135 17.85 -23.42 4.91
CA LEU A 135 18.44 -24.67 5.44
C LEU A 135 19.26 -25.38 4.38
N ASP A 136 20.28 -26.12 4.80
CA ASP A 136 21.02 -27.03 3.93
C ASP A 136 20.20 -28.27 3.57
N GLU A 137 19.50 -28.20 2.44
CA GLU A 137 18.77 -29.35 1.90
C GLU A 137 19.70 -30.38 1.23
N LYS A 138 20.94 -30.02 0.87
CA LYS A 138 21.88 -30.93 0.19
C LYS A 138 22.45 -31.95 1.15
N GLU A 139 22.83 -31.53 2.35
CA GLU A 139 23.42 -32.44 3.34
C GLU A 139 22.37 -33.10 4.26
N LYS A 140 21.09 -32.69 4.17
CA LYS A 140 20.00 -33.13 5.07
C LYS A 140 20.34 -32.96 6.56
N THR A 141 21.32 -32.12 6.88
CA THR A 141 21.80 -31.88 8.25
C THR A 141 20.83 -31.00 9.03
N GLY A 142 19.99 -30.22 8.35
CA GLY A 142 19.12 -29.23 8.99
C GLY A 142 19.89 -27.99 9.46
N GLU A 143 21.16 -27.85 9.09
CA GLU A 143 21.97 -26.68 9.42
C GLU A 143 21.50 -25.44 8.64
N ILE A 144 21.59 -24.28 9.29
CA ILE A 144 21.20 -23.00 8.69
C ILE A 144 22.33 -22.54 7.75
N LEU A 145 22.08 -22.58 6.44
CA LEU A 145 22.98 -22.06 5.41
C LEU A 145 23.09 -20.53 5.44
N SER A 146 21.97 -19.83 5.66
CA SER A 146 21.97 -18.36 5.70
C SER A 146 20.76 -17.79 6.44
N LYS A 147 20.93 -16.56 6.93
CA LYS A 147 19.85 -15.73 7.49
C LYS A 147 19.68 -14.48 6.63
N ARG A 148 18.44 -14.15 6.27
CA ARG A 148 18.08 -12.91 5.58
C ARG A 148 16.80 -12.31 6.12
N GLU A 149 16.54 -11.06 5.79
CA GLU A 149 15.23 -10.43 6.02
C GLU A 149 14.29 -10.67 4.82
N ARG A 150 13.05 -11.05 5.10
CA ARG A 150 12.00 -11.22 4.09
C ARG A 150 10.77 -10.42 4.49
N LYS A 151 10.20 -9.69 3.53
CA LYS A 151 8.85 -9.13 3.67
C LYS A 151 7.83 -10.27 3.71
N GLU A 152 7.17 -10.39 4.84
CA GLU A 152 6.00 -11.20 5.08
C GLU A 152 4.83 -10.72 4.22
N GLY A 153 3.84 -11.58 4.01
CA GLY A 153 2.67 -11.29 3.19
C GLY A 153 2.60 -12.09 1.90
N ASN A 154 1.37 -12.22 1.43
CA ASN A 154 1.03 -12.98 0.23
C ASN A 154 1.71 -12.38 -1.00
N ARG A 155 2.02 -13.25 -1.96
CA ARG A 155 2.60 -12.87 -3.24
C ARG A 155 1.55 -13.10 -4.31
N ILE A 156 1.26 -12.05 -5.06
CA ILE A 156 0.41 -12.10 -6.24
C ILE A 156 1.32 -12.29 -7.45
N TYR A 157 1.03 -13.30 -8.25
CA TYR A 157 1.76 -13.61 -9.48
C TYR A 157 0.88 -13.28 -10.68
N TYR A 158 1.47 -12.61 -11.67
CA TYR A 158 0.74 -12.12 -12.84
C TYR A 158 1.64 -12.13 -14.07
N ASP A 159 1.01 -12.19 -15.23
CA ASP A 159 1.67 -12.04 -16.52
C ASP A 159 1.40 -10.65 -17.11
N ILE A 160 2.42 -10.07 -17.76
CA ILE A 160 2.23 -8.93 -18.65
C ILE A 160 2.19 -9.51 -20.06
N THR A 161 0.98 -9.61 -20.62
CA THR A 161 0.77 -10.28 -21.90
C THR A 161 1.31 -9.44 -23.06
N ALA A 162 1.31 -10.00 -24.28
CA ALA A 162 1.89 -9.36 -25.45
C ALA A 162 1.25 -8.00 -25.81
N ASP A 163 -0.02 -7.79 -25.45
CA ASP A 163 -0.72 -6.51 -25.65
C ASP A 163 -0.43 -5.47 -24.54
N GLY A 164 0.40 -5.83 -23.55
CA GLY A 164 0.73 -5.00 -22.39
C GLY A 164 -0.30 -5.04 -21.27
N SER A 165 -1.34 -5.86 -21.36
CA SER A 165 -2.32 -6.08 -20.29
C SER A 165 -1.76 -6.93 -19.14
N TYR A 166 -2.36 -6.76 -17.97
CA TYR A 166 -1.97 -7.43 -16.74
C TYR A 166 -2.96 -8.54 -16.42
N LYS A 167 -2.50 -9.78 -16.45
CA LYS A 167 -3.34 -10.96 -16.21
C LYS A 167 -2.95 -11.61 -14.88
N LEU A 168 -3.92 -11.70 -13.96
CA LEU A 168 -3.77 -12.49 -12.74
C LEU A 168 -3.72 -13.98 -13.11
N LEU A 169 -2.81 -14.73 -12.50
CA LEU A 169 -2.72 -16.18 -12.69
C LEU A 169 -3.72 -16.89 -11.77
N ASP A 170 -4.19 -18.06 -12.19
CA ASP A 170 -5.04 -18.94 -11.36
C ASP A 170 -4.29 -19.46 -10.12
N GLU A 171 -5.04 -19.86 -9.10
CA GLU A 171 -4.50 -20.23 -7.78
C GLU A 171 -3.44 -21.34 -7.87
N ASP A 172 -3.67 -22.37 -8.68
CA ASP A 172 -2.76 -23.49 -8.86
C ASP A 172 -1.43 -23.02 -9.48
N THR A 173 -1.51 -22.21 -10.54
CA THR A 173 -0.33 -21.64 -11.19
C THR A 173 0.43 -20.71 -10.24
N GLN A 174 -0.27 -19.86 -9.47
CA GLN A 174 0.38 -19.01 -8.47
C GLN A 174 1.12 -19.83 -7.40
N ALA A 175 0.52 -20.92 -6.91
CA ALA A 175 1.13 -21.80 -5.92
C ALA A 175 2.40 -22.48 -6.45
N GLN A 176 2.34 -23.03 -7.67
CA GLN A 176 3.48 -23.68 -8.32
C GLN A 176 4.63 -22.68 -8.58
N ILE A 177 4.32 -21.47 -9.05
CA ILE A 177 5.33 -20.42 -9.24
C ILE A 177 5.90 -19.98 -7.89
N HIS A 178 5.09 -19.90 -6.84
CA HIS A 178 5.56 -19.53 -5.50
C HIS A 178 6.60 -20.51 -4.97
N ASP A 179 6.31 -21.80 -5.05
CA ASP A 179 7.23 -22.86 -4.63
C ASP A 179 8.53 -22.82 -5.45
N MET A 180 8.40 -22.82 -6.77
CA MET A 180 9.55 -22.77 -7.68
C MET A 180 10.41 -21.52 -7.44
N TYR A 181 9.80 -20.35 -7.28
CA TYR A 181 10.53 -19.12 -6.99
C TYR A 181 11.24 -19.22 -5.64
N THR A 182 10.55 -19.65 -4.58
CA THR A 182 11.10 -19.71 -3.22
C THR A 182 12.27 -20.68 -3.13
N LYS A 183 12.15 -21.85 -3.75
CA LYS A 183 13.21 -22.86 -3.80
C LYS A 183 14.47 -22.36 -4.53
N ASN A 184 14.30 -21.85 -5.75
CA ASN A 184 15.44 -21.33 -6.52
C ASN A 184 16.06 -20.11 -5.79
N TRP A 185 15.24 -19.18 -5.28
CA TRP A 185 15.74 -17.99 -4.59
C TRP A 185 16.44 -18.29 -3.26
N GLY A 186 16.01 -19.33 -2.54
CA GLY A 186 16.69 -19.80 -1.33
C GLY A 186 18.09 -20.30 -1.64
N PHE A 187 18.18 -21.20 -2.64
CA PHE A 187 19.44 -21.79 -3.07
C PHE A 187 20.43 -20.76 -3.61
N GLU A 188 20.00 -19.88 -4.52
CA GLU A 188 20.89 -18.89 -5.14
C GLU A 188 21.35 -17.83 -4.13
N TYR A 189 20.50 -17.49 -3.15
CA TYR A 189 20.90 -16.57 -2.09
C TYR A 189 21.99 -17.17 -1.18
N ALA A 190 21.82 -18.43 -0.76
CA ALA A 190 22.78 -19.09 0.11
C ALA A 190 24.14 -19.32 -0.56
N THR A 191 24.14 -19.60 -1.87
CA THR A 191 25.36 -19.94 -2.61
C THR A 191 26.09 -18.74 -3.21
N GLN A 192 25.36 -17.68 -3.58
CA GLN A 192 25.96 -16.52 -4.26
C GLN A 192 25.95 -15.26 -3.39
N VAL A 193 24.84 -14.95 -2.73
CA VAL A 193 24.67 -13.66 -2.04
C VAL A 193 25.29 -13.69 -0.65
N TYR A 194 25.01 -14.74 0.13
CA TYR A 194 25.44 -14.84 1.51
C TYR A 194 26.98 -14.87 1.66
N PRO A 195 27.76 -15.63 0.87
CA PRO A 195 29.22 -15.60 0.94
C PRO A 195 29.79 -14.21 0.62
N LEU A 196 29.28 -13.54 -0.42
CA LEU A 196 29.70 -12.17 -0.77
C LEU A 196 29.48 -11.19 0.38
N GLN A 197 28.39 -11.36 1.15
CA GLN A 197 28.10 -10.50 2.30
C GLN A 197 28.96 -10.81 3.52
N GLN A 198 29.16 -12.09 3.84
CA GLN A 198 29.83 -12.51 5.09
C GLN A 198 31.34 -12.64 4.94
N GLU A 199 31.82 -13.24 3.86
CA GLU A 199 33.25 -13.52 3.65
C GLU A 199 33.96 -12.32 3.03
N TYR A 200 33.30 -11.63 2.09
CA TYR A 200 33.91 -10.54 1.32
C TYR A 200 33.43 -9.14 1.73
N GLY A 201 32.46 -9.05 2.66
CA GLY A 201 31.94 -7.78 3.16
C GLY A 201 31.24 -6.90 2.12
N ILE A 202 30.87 -7.44 0.96
CA ILE A 202 30.27 -6.71 -0.15
C ILE A 202 28.83 -6.31 0.21
N LYS A 203 28.52 -5.02 0.10
CA LYS A 203 27.23 -4.44 0.50
C LYS A 203 26.78 -3.38 -0.50
N GLY A 204 25.56 -2.88 -0.33
CA GLY A 204 25.10 -1.69 -1.05
C GLY A 204 24.77 -1.96 -2.53
N GLN A 205 25.37 -1.21 -3.45
CA GLN A 205 25.04 -1.30 -4.89
C GLN A 205 25.59 -2.57 -5.55
N ASP A 206 26.76 -3.04 -5.13
CA ASP A 206 27.42 -4.18 -5.76
C ASP A 206 26.62 -5.47 -5.56
N ILE A 207 26.06 -5.68 -4.37
CA ILE A 207 25.19 -6.83 -4.08
C ILE A 207 23.84 -6.73 -4.83
N LYS A 208 23.35 -5.52 -5.12
CA LYS A 208 22.09 -5.33 -5.85
C LYS A 208 22.17 -5.85 -7.29
N GLY A 209 23.33 -5.71 -7.95
CA GLY A 209 23.54 -6.25 -9.28
C GLY A 209 23.41 -7.77 -9.32
N VAL A 210 24.06 -8.46 -8.35
CA VAL A 210 23.99 -9.92 -8.21
C VAL A 210 22.56 -10.38 -7.94
N ILE A 211 21.89 -9.77 -6.95
CA ILE A 211 20.49 -10.05 -6.60
C ILE A 211 19.57 -9.87 -7.81
N GLY A 212 19.75 -8.78 -8.58
CA GLY A 212 18.96 -8.52 -9.79
C GLY A 212 19.18 -9.57 -10.88
N ASN A 213 20.42 -10.04 -11.05
CA ASN A 213 20.73 -11.08 -12.03
C ASN A 213 20.11 -12.43 -11.64
N ILE A 214 20.17 -12.81 -10.35
CA ILE A 214 19.52 -14.01 -9.82
C ILE A 214 18.00 -13.93 -10.09
N ASP A 215 17.37 -12.79 -9.81
CA ASP A 215 15.92 -12.62 -9.98
C ASP A 215 15.54 -12.77 -11.47
N ARG A 216 16.32 -12.14 -12.35
CA ARG A 216 16.16 -12.27 -13.80
C ARG A 216 16.24 -13.73 -14.27
N LEU A 217 17.23 -14.49 -13.82
CA LEU A 217 17.41 -15.89 -14.24
C LEU A 217 16.26 -16.79 -13.75
N ILE A 218 15.81 -16.59 -12.51
CA ILE A 218 14.67 -17.33 -11.95
C ILE A 218 13.40 -17.03 -12.74
N TRP A 219 13.13 -15.76 -13.05
CA TRP A 219 11.97 -15.37 -13.86
C TRP A 219 12.07 -15.86 -15.30
N GLN A 220 13.24 -15.87 -15.92
CA GLN A 220 13.42 -16.47 -17.24
C GLN A 220 13.02 -17.95 -17.25
N LYS A 221 13.42 -18.69 -16.21
CA LYS A 221 13.06 -20.10 -16.05
C LYS A 221 11.56 -20.26 -15.83
N ILE A 222 10.96 -19.48 -14.93
CA ILE A 222 9.52 -19.50 -14.65
C ILE A 222 8.72 -19.16 -15.92
N ASN A 223 9.06 -18.08 -16.62
CA ASN A 223 8.35 -17.67 -17.83
C ASN A 223 8.37 -18.76 -18.90
N LYS A 224 9.53 -19.42 -19.08
CA LYS A 224 9.65 -20.56 -20.00
C LYS A 224 8.81 -21.76 -19.54
N THR A 225 8.86 -22.13 -18.27
CA THR A 225 8.15 -23.29 -17.73
C THR A 225 6.63 -23.15 -17.82
N PHE A 226 6.11 -21.96 -17.51
CA PHE A 226 4.66 -21.71 -17.44
C PHE A 226 4.10 -21.03 -18.69
N GLY A 227 4.92 -20.85 -19.74
CA GLY A 227 4.50 -20.20 -20.98
C GLY A 227 4.06 -18.75 -20.82
N LEU A 228 4.64 -18.03 -19.85
CA LEU A 228 4.32 -16.62 -19.59
C LEU A 228 5.13 -15.71 -20.51
N ASN A 229 4.54 -14.60 -20.94
CA ASN A 229 5.25 -13.61 -21.75
C ASN A 229 6.26 -12.83 -20.89
N ASN A 230 5.80 -12.31 -19.75
CA ASN A 230 6.60 -11.55 -18.81
C ASN A 230 5.97 -11.67 -17.41
N GLY A 231 6.14 -12.85 -16.82
CA GLY A 231 5.71 -13.15 -15.46
C GLY A 231 6.41 -12.27 -14.44
N LYS A 232 5.64 -11.80 -13.46
CA LYS A 232 6.11 -10.98 -12.35
C LYS A 232 5.36 -11.32 -11.07
N ARG A 233 5.91 -10.84 -9.95
CA ARG A 233 5.26 -10.90 -8.64
C ARG A 233 5.21 -9.54 -7.98
N ILE A 234 4.23 -9.35 -7.12
CA ILE A 234 4.14 -8.22 -6.19
C ILE A 234 3.76 -8.73 -4.80
N THR A 235 4.24 -8.07 -3.75
CA THR A 235 3.66 -8.28 -2.42
C THR A 235 2.25 -7.71 -2.43
N GLU A 236 1.27 -8.52 -2.06
CA GLU A 236 -0.10 -8.07 -1.93
C GLU A 236 -0.16 -6.85 -1.00
N PRO A 237 -0.72 -5.71 -1.45
CA PRO A 237 -0.97 -4.58 -0.57
C PRO A 237 -1.99 -4.97 0.49
N GLU A 238 -1.70 -4.64 1.74
CA GLU A 238 -2.59 -4.95 2.86
C GLU A 238 -3.30 -3.68 3.33
N ILE A 239 -4.62 -3.78 3.49
CA ILE A 239 -5.44 -2.72 4.09
C ILE A 239 -5.29 -2.79 5.60
N ASN A 240 -5.21 -1.64 6.26
CA ASN A 240 -5.18 -1.58 7.72
C ASN A 240 -6.37 -2.36 8.32
N PRO A 241 -6.10 -3.36 9.18
CA PRO A 241 -7.13 -4.19 9.80
C PRO A 241 -8.23 -3.39 10.51
N ASP A 242 -7.91 -2.21 11.06
CA ASP A 242 -8.85 -1.36 11.78
C ASP A 242 -10.01 -0.87 10.91
N ILE A 243 -9.78 -0.70 9.61
CA ILE A 243 -10.77 -0.19 8.64
C ILE A 243 -11.15 -1.21 7.56
N ALA A 244 -10.47 -2.36 7.51
CA ALA A 244 -10.64 -3.36 6.46
C ALA A 244 -12.07 -3.91 6.41
N LYS A 245 -12.69 -4.15 7.57
CA LYS A 245 -14.07 -4.64 7.67
C LYS A 245 -15.07 -3.61 7.11
N GLU A 246 -14.95 -2.36 7.55
CA GLU A 246 -15.82 -1.27 7.10
C GLU A 246 -15.71 -1.04 5.59
N LEU A 247 -14.49 -1.03 5.05
CA LEU A 247 -14.27 -0.90 3.61
C LEU A 247 -14.89 -2.09 2.84
N THR A 248 -14.75 -3.31 3.35
CA THR A 248 -15.34 -4.50 2.73
C THR A 248 -16.86 -4.41 2.68
N GLU A 249 -17.50 -3.97 3.78
CA GLU A 249 -18.95 -3.78 3.85
C GLU A 249 -19.42 -2.67 2.90
N TYR A 250 -18.70 -1.55 2.87
CA TYR A 250 -18.95 -0.44 1.94
C TYR A 250 -18.95 -0.91 0.48
N PHE A 251 -17.93 -1.67 0.07
CA PHE A 251 -17.84 -2.18 -1.29
C PHE A 251 -18.86 -3.27 -1.64
N LYS A 252 -19.36 -4.03 -0.65
CA LYS A 252 -20.46 -4.98 -0.84
C LYS A 252 -21.80 -4.28 -1.04
N MET A 253 -22.05 -3.18 -0.32
CA MET A 253 -23.28 -2.40 -0.44
C MET A 253 -23.33 -1.54 -1.71
N ALA A 254 -22.16 -1.19 -2.27
CA ALA A 254 -22.02 -0.40 -3.50
C ALA A 254 -21.94 -1.24 -4.79
N SER A 255 -21.99 -2.57 -4.70
CA SER A 255 -21.97 -3.51 -5.85
C SER A 255 -23.35 -4.07 -6.12
#